data_AF-A0A8S3E5K5-F1
#
_entry.id   AF-A0A8S3E5K5-F1
#
_cell.length_a   1.000
_cell.length_b   1.000
_cell.length_c   1.000
_cell.angle_alpha   90.00
_cell.angle_beta   90.00
_cell.angle_gamma   90.00
#
_symmetry.space_group_name_H-M   'P 1'
#
loop_
_entity.id
_entity.type
_entity.pdbx_description
1 polymer ?
#
loop_
_entity_poly.entity_id
_entity_poly.type
_entity_poly.pdbx_seq_one_letter_code
_entity_poly.pdbx_strand_id
1 'polypeptide(L)'
;KALDEFGRDLLNAGHYDSDLIQEKLDLLYQSRISLLEKINTKRRLLQNTLNYFTFERDCDELKLWAKEKLKMALTRDYLDTANINIKCQKHQQFLNELAAYQPKMDSVILTGQKLIDEQHGQTQNINQHLTELEDILNKLVEAANEKSDRLKEATDGQAFTRGLEEIDMWINDVENTLTNDDFGKDMTSVQNFQKKQQLLENEFSLKKDRIDQLSKDAEHFQQIGHFDSNNILKKQIQLVTRFQSLLDPLKQKKEKLDASAEFQRLLHNIEVEEAWIREKEPSIMSTNRGRDLIGVQNLLRKHQALMGELQNHESQIRTVCNEGEDMINQGHFSSAEIKKHIVNLQTKWQNLKEVSIQRKHDLEDSLQAQQYFSDAKEVESWI
;
A
#
# COMPACT_ATOMS: atom_id res chain seq x y z
N LYS A 1 91.23 -5.44 -19.17
CA LYS A 1 91.40 -6.79 -18.58
C LYS A 1 92.74 -7.37 -19.01
N ALA A 2 92.93 -7.85 -20.24
CA ALA A 2 94.23 -8.39 -20.68
C ALA A 2 95.43 -7.42 -20.54
N LEU A 3 95.23 -6.11 -20.79
CA LEU A 3 96.27 -5.09 -20.64
C LEU A 3 96.60 -4.74 -19.17
N ASP A 4 95.59 -4.80 -18.30
CA ASP A 4 95.75 -4.54 -16.85
C ASP A 4 96.44 -5.72 -16.16
N GLU A 5 96.09 -6.95 -16.57
CA GLU A 5 96.71 -8.20 -16.11
C GLU A 5 98.18 -8.24 -16.53
N PHE A 6 98.47 -7.93 -17.80
CA PHE A 6 99.85 -7.87 -18.31
C PHE A 6 100.70 -6.79 -17.60
N GLY A 7 100.13 -5.60 -17.34
CA GLY A 7 100.82 -4.56 -16.57
C GLY A 7 101.09 -4.95 -15.11
N ARG A 8 100.16 -5.67 -14.48
CA ARG A 8 100.34 -6.21 -13.12
C ARG A 8 101.35 -7.36 -13.08
N ASP A 9 101.40 -8.18 -14.12
CA ASP A 9 102.39 -9.24 -14.26
C ASP A 9 103.81 -8.67 -14.44
N LEU A 10 103.96 -7.56 -15.18
CA LEU A 10 105.23 -6.83 -15.30
C LEU A 10 105.68 -6.21 -13.96
N LEU A 11 104.75 -5.68 -13.17
CA LEU A 11 105.02 -5.19 -11.81
C LEU A 11 105.44 -6.33 -10.87
N ASN A 12 104.73 -7.46 -10.91
CA ASN A 12 105.05 -8.64 -10.11
C ASN A 12 106.41 -9.27 -10.49
N ALA A 13 106.85 -9.11 -11.74
CA ALA A 13 108.14 -9.56 -12.24
C ALA A 13 109.31 -8.58 -11.97
N GLY A 14 109.06 -7.44 -11.32
CA GLY A 14 110.10 -6.46 -10.97
C GLY A 14 110.67 -5.69 -12.17
N HIS A 15 109.82 -5.32 -13.13
CA HIS A 15 110.23 -4.60 -14.33
C HIS A 15 110.95 -3.27 -14.01
N TYR A 16 111.96 -2.90 -14.81
CA TYR A 16 112.84 -1.76 -14.53
C TYR A 16 112.12 -0.39 -14.49
N ASP A 17 110.94 -0.31 -15.10
CA ASP A 17 110.10 0.90 -15.21
C ASP A 17 108.79 0.76 -14.41
N SER A 18 108.86 0.04 -13.28
CA SER A 18 107.69 -0.28 -12.45
C SER A 18 106.91 0.95 -12.00
N ASP A 19 107.57 2.06 -11.67
CA ASP A 19 106.90 3.30 -11.24
C ASP A 19 106.03 3.89 -12.36
N LEU A 20 106.55 3.91 -13.60
CA LEU A 20 105.82 4.40 -14.77
C LEU A 20 104.66 3.47 -15.15
N ILE A 21 104.86 2.15 -15.02
CA ILE A 21 103.81 1.14 -15.26
C ILE A 21 102.69 1.29 -14.22
N GLN A 22 103.02 1.49 -12.94
CA GLN A 22 102.07 1.72 -11.87
C GLN A 22 101.27 3.02 -12.10
N GLU A 23 101.93 4.13 -12.45
CA GLU A 23 101.26 5.39 -12.78
C GLU A 23 100.27 5.22 -13.96
N LYS A 24 100.68 4.51 -15.02
CA LYS A 24 99.82 4.24 -16.18
C LYS A 24 98.62 3.35 -15.82
N LEU A 25 98.81 2.35 -14.96
CA LEU A 25 97.72 1.50 -14.48
C LEU A 25 96.74 2.26 -13.59
N ASP A 26 97.23 3.14 -12.70
CA ASP A 26 96.39 3.97 -11.84
C ASP A 26 95.57 4.99 -12.65
N LEU A 27 96.18 5.62 -13.67
CA LEU A 27 95.47 6.49 -14.61
C LEU A 27 94.40 5.74 -15.42
N LEU A 28 94.70 4.53 -15.90
CA LEU A 28 93.73 3.67 -16.59
C LEU A 28 92.58 3.27 -15.67
N TYR A 29 92.86 2.94 -14.41
CA TYR A 29 91.86 2.59 -13.41
C TYR A 29 90.93 3.76 -13.09
N GLN A 30 91.49 4.95 -12.82
CA GLN A 30 90.70 6.17 -12.59
C GLN A 30 89.85 6.55 -13.81
N SER A 31 90.43 6.48 -15.01
CA SER A 31 89.71 6.74 -16.26
C SER A 31 88.54 5.76 -16.46
N ARG A 32 88.75 4.47 -16.14
CA ARG A 32 87.71 3.44 -16.21
C ARG A 32 86.58 3.65 -15.20
N ILE A 33 86.90 4.03 -13.96
CA ILE A 33 85.89 4.39 -12.96
C ILE A 33 85.07 5.58 -13.45
N SER A 34 85.73 6.66 -13.88
CA SER A 34 85.04 7.84 -14.40
C SER A 34 84.15 7.53 -15.61
N LEU A 35 84.60 6.65 -16.50
CA LEU A 35 83.81 6.22 -17.65
C LEU A 35 82.59 5.39 -17.21
N LEU A 36 82.74 4.47 -16.26
CA LEU A 36 81.64 3.69 -15.70
C LEU A 36 80.62 4.58 -14.98
N GLU A 37 81.07 5.56 -14.21
CA GLU A 37 80.23 6.57 -13.57
C GLU A 37 79.46 7.38 -14.63
N LYS A 38 80.12 7.86 -15.68
CA LYS A 38 79.48 8.58 -16.79
C LYS A 38 78.45 7.70 -17.52
N ILE A 39 78.77 6.43 -17.79
CA ILE A 39 77.84 5.48 -18.44
C ILE A 39 76.64 5.22 -17.54
N ASN A 40 76.85 4.97 -16.24
CA ASN A 40 75.76 4.73 -15.28
C ASN A 40 74.89 5.97 -15.11
N THR A 41 75.49 7.16 -15.06
CA THR A 41 74.77 8.44 -15.01
C THR A 41 73.92 8.64 -16.26
N LYS A 42 74.49 8.40 -17.46
CA LYS A 42 73.76 8.48 -18.72
C LYS A 42 72.64 7.45 -18.82
N ARG A 43 72.87 6.21 -18.35
CA ARG A 43 71.84 5.17 -18.28
C ARG A 43 70.70 5.58 -17.34
N ARG A 44 71.01 6.13 -16.17
CA ARG A 44 70.00 6.63 -15.22
C ARG A 44 69.17 7.76 -15.83
N LEU A 45 69.82 8.74 -16.46
CA LEU A 45 69.14 9.84 -17.15
C LEU A 45 68.19 9.32 -18.24
N LEU A 46 68.66 8.41 -19.10
CA LEU A 46 67.82 7.82 -20.16
C LEU A 46 66.63 7.03 -19.60
N GLN A 47 66.85 6.26 -18.54
CA GLN A 47 65.77 5.53 -17.87
C GLN A 47 64.75 6.49 -17.25
N ASN A 48 65.20 7.57 -16.62
CA ASN A 48 64.33 8.57 -16.03
C ASN A 48 63.51 9.32 -17.10
N THR A 49 64.13 9.66 -18.23
CA THR A 49 63.42 10.23 -19.40
C THR A 49 62.37 9.26 -19.95
N LEU A 50 62.69 7.97 -20.09
CA LEU A 50 61.75 6.96 -20.54
C LEU A 50 60.58 6.80 -19.57
N ASN A 51 60.85 6.75 -18.27
CA ASN A 51 59.83 6.67 -17.22
C ASN A 51 58.93 7.92 -17.25
N TYR A 52 59.49 9.11 -17.47
CA TYR A 52 58.72 10.36 -17.62
C TYR A 52 57.75 10.31 -18.80
N PHE A 53 58.20 9.93 -20.00
CA PHE A 53 57.30 9.84 -21.16
C PHE A 53 56.26 8.73 -21.03
N THR A 54 56.62 7.64 -20.34
CA THR A 54 55.66 6.57 -20.02
C THR A 54 54.58 7.08 -19.08
N PHE A 55 54.97 7.80 -18.02
CA PHE A 55 54.06 8.46 -17.09
C PHE A 55 53.15 9.46 -17.81
N GLU A 56 53.70 10.33 -18.66
CA GLU A 56 52.93 11.36 -19.37
C GLU A 56 51.85 10.73 -20.26
N ARG A 57 52.23 9.73 -21.06
CA ARG A 57 51.28 8.96 -21.89
C ARG A 57 50.19 8.30 -21.04
N ASP A 58 50.59 7.54 -20.01
CA ASP A 58 49.64 6.77 -19.20
C ASP A 58 48.70 7.69 -18.40
N CYS A 59 49.20 8.85 -17.97
CA CYS A 59 48.43 9.89 -17.31
C CYS A 59 47.42 10.53 -18.27
N ASP A 60 47.80 10.87 -19.49
CA ASP A 60 46.90 11.49 -20.47
C ASP A 60 45.81 10.52 -20.95
N GLU A 61 46.16 9.24 -21.15
CA GLU A 61 45.19 8.17 -21.41
C GLU A 61 44.16 8.08 -20.27
N LEU A 62 44.62 8.11 -19.02
CA LEU A 62 43.74 8.00 -17.86
C LEU A 62 42.87 9.25 -17.69
N LYS A 63 43.41 10.45 -17.94
CA LYS A 63 42.63 11.71 -17.95
C LYS A 63 41.53 11.67 -19.02
N LEU A 64 41.84 11.19 -20.24
CA LEU A 64 40.85 11.09 -21.31
C LEU A 64 39.72 10.13 -20.92
N TRP A 65 40.09 8.94 -20.45
CA TRP A 65 39.13 7.95 -19.96
C TRP A 65 38.26 8.52 -18.82
N ALA A 66 38.87 9.18 -17.84
CA ALA A 66 38.13 9.74 -16.70
C ALA A 66 37.17 10.86 -17.14
N LYS A 67 37.56 11.71 -18.10
CA LYS A 67 36.67 12.72 -18.70
C LYS A 67 35.48 12.11 -19.45
N GLU A 68 35.69 11.00 -20.17
CA GLU A 68 34.60 10.28 -20.84
C GLU A 68 33.63 9.66 -19.84
N LYS A 69 34.15 8.98 -18.82
CA LYS A 69 33.33 8.38 -17.75
C LYS A 69 32.60 9.44 -16.93
N LEU A 70 33.21 10.60 -16.70
CA LEU A 70 32.57 11.73 -16.00
C LEU A 70 31.34 12.22 -16.75
N LYS A 71 31.40 12.32 -18.09
CA LYS A 71 30.22 12.66 -18.90
C LYS A 71 29.09 11.64 -18.72
N MET A 72 29.42 10.35 -18.62
CA MET A 72 28.43 9.30 -18.36
C MET A 72 27.82 9.41 -16.95
N ALA A 73 28.63 9.68 -15.93
CA ALA A 73 28.19 9.84 -14.55
C ALA A 73 27.26 11.05 -14.36
N LEU A 74 27.49 12.14 -15.11
CA LEU A 74 26.67 13.35 -15.06
C LEU A 74 25.31 13.22 -15.79
N THR A 75 25.04 12.09 -16.46
CA THR A 75 23.73 11.89 -17.12
C THR A 75 22.61 11.74 -16.10
N ARG A 76 21.51 12.46 -16.31
CA ARG A 76 20.32 12.48 -15.43
C ARG A 76 19.20 11.55 -15.88
N ASP A 77 19.58 10.33 -16.26
CA ASP A 77 18.65 9.28 -16.72
C ASP A 77 17.71 8.77 -15.61
N TYR A 78 18.04 9.02 -14.34
CA TYR A 78 17.22 8.70 -13.16
C TYR A 78 15.90 9.50 -13.07
N LEU A 79 15.77 10.62 -13.78
CA LEU A 79 14.53 11.42 -13.82
C LEU A 79 13.37 10.71 -14.51
N ASP A 80 13.69 9.80 -15.43
CA ASP A 80 12.72 8.90 -16.02
C ASP A 80 12.69 7.60 -15.21
N THR A 81 11.60 7.35 -14.51
CA THR A 81 11.43 6.17 -13.65
C THR A 81 11.13 4.89 -14.45
N ALA A 82 10.95 4.98 -15.77
CA ALA A 82 10.79 3.80 -16.60
C ALA A 82 12.04 2.93 -16.54
N ASN A 83 11.84 1.63 -16.27
CA ASN A 83 12.92 0.65 -16.18
C ASN A 83 14.05 1.04 -15.21
N ILE A 84 13.75 1.72 -14.09
CA ILE A 84 14.75 2.21 -13.13
C ILE A 84 15.68 1.09 -12.63
N ASN A 85 15.17 -0.13 -12.48
CA ASN A 85 15.96 -1.30 -12.11
C ASN A 85 17.07 -1.62 -13.13
N ILE A 86 16.77 -1.49 -14.43
CA ILE A 86 17.76 -1.68 -15.50
C ILE A 86 18.81 -0.56 -15.44
N LYS A 87 18.39 0.68 -15.17
CA LYS A 87 19.31 1.82 -15.01
C LYS A 87 20.24 1.62 -13.80
N CYS A 88 19.72 1.13 -12.68
CA CYS A 88 20.51 0.76 -11.50
C CYS A 88 21.53 -0.35 -11.82
N GLN A 89 21.12 -1.40 -12.54
CA GLN A 89 22.05 -2.47 -12.95
C GLN A 89 23.16 -1.95 -13.86
N LYS A 90 22.84 -1.09 -14.84
CA LYS A 90 23.84 -0.45 -15.70
C LYS A 90 24.80 0.42 -14.90
N HIS A 91 24.29 1.18 -13.93
CA HIS A 91 25.13 1.99 -13.04
C HIS A 91 26.02 1.12 -12.15
N GLN A 92 25.53 -0.01 -11.65
CA GLN A 92 26.35 -0.97 -10.90
C GLN A 92 27.48 -1.56 -11.76
N GLN A 93 27.21 -1.87 -13.02
CA GLN A 93 28.25 -2.28 -13.97
C GLN A 93 29.28 -1.17 -14.17
N PHE A 94 28.83 0.08 -14.33
CA PHE A 94 29.71 1.24 -14.41
C PHE A 94 30.57 1.41 -13.15
N LEU A 95 30.04 1.25 -11.94
CA LEU A 95 30.83 1.29 -10.70
C LEU A 95 31.88 0.17 -10.64
N ASN A 96 31.53 -1.04 -11.09
CA ASN A 96 32.47 -2.15 -11.16
C ASN A 96 33.59 -1.86 -12.19
N GLU A 97 33.27 -1.23 -13.32
CA GLU A 97 34.26 -0.75 -14.28
C GLU A 97 35.20 0.28 -13.64
N LEU A 98 34.68 1.25 -12.88
CA LEU A 98 35.53 2.23 -12.17
C LEU A 98 36.47 1.54 -11.18
N ALA A 99 35.96 0.60 -10.39
CA ALA A 99 36.77 -0.17 -9.43
C ALA A 99 37.87 -0.99 -10.12
N ALA A 100 37.59 -1.55 -11.31
CA ALA A 100 38.57 -2.31 -12.07
C ALA A 100 39.73 -1.45 -12.62
N TYR A 101 39.53 -0.13 -12.77
CA TYR A 101 40.57 0.81 -13.21
C TYR A 101 41.42 1.36 -12.05
N GLN A 102 41.02 1.14 -10.80
CA GLN A 102 41.76 1.60 -9.62
C GLN A 102 43.24 1.18 -9.62
N PRO A 103 43.63 -0.07 -9.96
CA PRO A 103 45.04 -0.46 -9.97
C PRO A 103 45.87 0.29 -11.02
N LYS A 104 45.29 0.64 -12.18
CA LYS A 104 45.97 1.43 -13.22
C LYS A 104 46.18 2.86 -12.72
N MET A 105 45.18 3.45 -12.05
CA MET A 105 45.27 4.76 -11.41
C MET A 105 46.39 4.79 -10.37
N ASP A 106 46.42 3.83 -9.45
CA ASP A 106 47.43 3.74 -8.39
C ASP A 106 48.84 3.60 -8.98
N SER A 107 48.99 2.83 -10.07
CA SER A 107 50.27 2.66 -10.78
C SER A 107 50.79 3.96 -11.40
N VAL A 108 49.92 4.75 -12.04
CA VAL A 108 50.29 6.05 -12.65
C VAL A 108 50.69 7.05 -11.56
N ILE A 109 49.91 7.12 -10.47
CA ILE A 109 50.21 8.00 -9.33
C ILE A 109 51.56 7.62 -8.71
N LEU A 110 51.79 6.32 -8.45
CA LEU A 110 53.05 5.83 -7.87
C LEU A 110 54.26 6.07 -8.79
N THR A 111 54.07 5.98 -10.11
CA THR A 111 55.13 6.30 -11.08
C THR A 111 55.46 7.78 -11.08
N GLY A 112 54.44 8.65 -11.05
CA GLY A 112 54.63 10.10 -10.92
C GLY A 112 55.33 10.48 -9.61
N GLN A 113 54.91 9.89 -8.49
CA GLN A 113 55.52 10.10 -7.17
C GLN A 113 57.01 9.72 -7.16
N LYS A 114 57.37 8.57 -7.72
CA LYS A 114 58.78 8.13 -7.83
C LYS A 114 59.62 9.12 -8.63
N LEU A 115 59.10 9.65 -9.74
CA LEU A 115 59.83 10.64 -10.54
C LEU A 115 60.06 11.96 -9.79
N ILE A 116 59.12 12.34 -8.91
CA ILE A 116 59.26 13.50 -8.02
C ILE A 116 60.32 13.22 -6.96
N ASP A 117 60.29 12.04 -6.32
CA ASP A 117 61.27 11.63 -5.30
C ASP A 117 62.70 11.57 -5.85
N GLU A 118 62.85 11.18 -7.12
CA GLU A 118 64.12 11.17 -7.85
C GLU A 118 64.60 12.55 -8.32
N GLN A 119 63.87 13.62 -7.98
CA GLN A 119 64.14 15.02 -8.36
C GLN A 119 64.28 15.19 -9.88
N HIS A 120 63.34 14.63 -10.65
CA HIS A 120 63.34 14.75 -12.10
C HIS A 120 63.29 16.22 -12.55
N GLY A 121 63.97 16.57 -13.64
CA GLY A 121 64.05 17.95 -14.14
C GLY A 121 62.70 18.57 -14.56
N GLN A 122 61.65 17.75 -14.67
CA GLN A 122 60.28 18.16 -15.00
C GLN A 122 59.30 18.00 -13.82
N THR A 123 59.79 18.03 -12.58
CA THR A 123 58.96 17.83 -11.36
C THR A 123 57.72 18.72 -11.32
N GLN A 124 57.82 19.99 -11.75
CA GLN A 124 56.67 20.89 -11.80
C GLN A 124 55.56 20.39 -12.74
N ASN A 125 55.94 19.89 -13.92
CA ASN A 125 54.98 19.37 -14.89
C ASN A 125 54.32 18.08 -14.37
N ILE A 126 55.12 17.18 -13.78
CA ILE A 126 54.62 15.93 -13.18
C ILE A 126 53.57 16.23 -12.11
N ASN A 127 53.86 17.17 -11.20
CA ASN A 127 52.92 17.61 -10.18
C ASN A 127 51.63 18.19 -10.78
N GLN A 128 51.73 19.00 -11.83
CA GLN A 128 50.56 19.53 -12.52
C GLN A 128 49.71 18.40 -13.11
N HIS A 129 50.32 17.42 -13.79
CA HIS A 129 49.60 16.28 -14.36
C HIS A 129 48.90 15.43 -13.30
N LEU A 130 49.57 15.15 -12.17
CA LEU A 130 48.99 14.42 -11.04
C LEU A 130 47.82 15.18 -10.43
N THR A 131 47.96 16.50 -10.21
CA THR A 131 46.91 17.34 -9.62
C THR A 131 45.67 17.38 -10.53
N GLU A 132 45.86 17.56 -11.84
CA GLU A 132 44.75 17.55 -12.81
C GLU A 132 44.06 16.18 -12.88
N LEU A 133 44.84 15.10 -12.82
CA LEU A 133 44.31 13.74 -12.81
C LEU A 133 43.47 13.49 -11.55
N GLU A 134 43.99 13.88 -10.39
CA GLU A 134 43.30 13.78 -9.10
C GLU A 134 41.99 14.57 -9.09
N ASP A 135 41.99 15.81 -9.58
CA ASP A 135 40.79 16.65 -9.68
C ASP A 135 39.69 16.00 -10.55
N ILE A 136 40.05 15.46 -11.73
CA ILE A 136 39.08 14.79 -12.61
C ILE A 136 38.53 13.51 -11.96
N LEU A 137 39.38 12.75 -11.27
CA LEU A 137 38.98 11.49 -10.63
C LEU A 137 38.09 11.75 -9.41
N ASN A 138 38.40 12.75 -8.59
CA ASN A 138 37.54 13.17 -7.49
C ASN A 138 36.16 13.60 -8.00
N LYS A 139 36.09 14.43 -9.05
CA LYS A 139 34.83 14.81 -9.70
C LYS A 139 34.06 13.62 -10.26
N LEU A 140 34.76 12.64 -10.84
CA LEU A 140 34.15 11.41 -11.35
C LEU A 140 33.53 10.57 -10.22
N VAL A 141 34.25 10.39 -9.12
CA VAL A 141 33.76 9.65 -7.96
C VAL A 141 32.57 10.37 -7.31
N GLU A 142 32.65 11.69 -7.13
CA GLU A 142 31.55 12.51 -6.62
C GLU A 142 30.30 12.38 -7.51
N ALA A 143 30.44 12.54 -8.83
CA ALA A 143 29.33 12.41 -9.77
C ALA A 143 28.76 10.99 -9.81
N ALA A 144 29.60 9.95 -9.71
CA ALA A 144 29.17 8.57 -9.67
C ALA A 144 28.39 8.24 -8.39
N ASN A 145 28.83 8.77 -7.25
CA ASN A 145 28.15 8.62 -5.96
C ASN A 145 26.82 9.39 -5.95
N GLU A 146 26.80 10.64 -6.39
CA GLU A 146 25.56 11.41 -6.51
C GLU A 146 24.55 10.67 -7.42
N LYS A 147 25.01 10.13 -8.55
CA LYS A 147 24.14 9.32 -9.42
C LYS A 147 23.62 8.06 -8.73
N SER A 148 24.44 7.39 -7.90
CA SER A 148 23.99 6.24 -7.10
C SER A 148 22.87 6.64 -6.14
N ASP A 149 23.03 7.75 -5.42
CA ASP A 149 22.03 8.25 -4.48
C ASP A 149 20.75 8.65 -5.21
N ARG A 150 20.85 9.35 -6.35
CA ARG A 150 19.68 9.71 -7.17
C ARG A 150 18.94 8.51 -7.77
N LEU A 151 19.66 7.46 -8.18
CA LEU A 151 19.04 6.23 -8.66
C LEU A 151 18.32 5.47 -7.53
N LYS A 152 18.88 5.49 -6.33
CA LYS A 152 18.24 4.94 -5.14
C LYS A 152 16.98 5.72 -4.79
N GLU A 153 17.07 7.04 -4.71
CA GLU A 153 15.92 7.95 -4.54
C GLU A 153 14.81 7.65 -5.57
N ALA A 154 15.15 7.56 -6.86
CA ALA A 154 14.18 7.26 -7.92
C ALA A 154 13.54 5.87 -7.76
N THR A 155 14.27 4.89 -7.24
CA THR A 155 13.76 3.54 -6.96
C THR A 155 12.77 3.57 -5.79
N ASP A 156 13.14 4.25 -4.70
CA ASP A 156 12.29 4.41 -3.52
C ASP A 156 11.01 5.19 -3.86
N GLY A 157 11.14 6.27 -4.65
CA GLY A 157 10.01 7.04 -5.18
C GLY A 157 9.09 6.23 -6.10
N GLN A 158 9.64 5.31 -6.90
CA GLN A 158 8.83 4.41 -7.72
C GLN A 158 8.05 3.40 -6.86
N ALA A 159 8.69 2.81 -5.84
CA ALA A 159 8.02 1.91 -4.91
C ALA A 159 6.89 2.61 -4.16
N PHE A 160 7.14 3.84 -3.72
CA PHE A 160 6.13 4.70 -3.11
C PHE A 160 4.95 4.97 -4.05
N THR A 161 5.22 5.35 -5.29
CA THR A 161 4.19 5.64 -6.30
C THR A 161 3.30 4.43 -6.56
N ARG A 162 3.89 3.22 -6.67
CA ARG A 162 3.10 1.97 -6.78
C ARG A 162 2.19 1.75 -5.57
N GLY A 163 2.72 2.01 -4.37
CA GLY A 163 1.92 1.94 -3.14
C GLY A 163 0.73 2.91 -3.13
N LEU A 164 0.88 4.11 -3.69
CA LEU A 164 -0.24 5.04 -3.88
C LEU A 164 -1.23 4.52 -4.92
N GLU A 165 -0.77 4.03 -6.07
CA GLU A 165 -1.62 3.49 -7.15
C GLU A 165 -2.48 2.30 -6.68
N GLU A 166 -1.93 1.41 -5.86
CA GLU A 166 -2.69 0.30 -5.25
C GLU A 166 -3.84 0.77 -4.38
N ILE A 167 -3.67 1.88 -3.66
CA ILE A 167 -4.72 2.46 -2.83
C ILE A 167 -5.70 3.24 -3.70
N ASP A 168 -5.22 3.95 -4.72
CA ASP A 168 -6.07 4.70 -5.64
C ASP A 168 -7.01 3.77 -6.42
N MET A 169 -6.50 2.63 -6.90
CA MET A 169 -7.34 1.58 -7.51
C MET A 169 -8.43 1.09 -6.55
N TRP A 170 -8.06 0.81 -5.30
CA TRP A 170 -9.04 0.39 -4.29
C TRP A 170 -10.07 1.50 -4.00
N ILE A 171 -9.65 2.77 -3.90
CA ILE A 171 -10.57 3.91 -3.75
C ILE A 171 -11.54 3.96 -4.92
N ASN A 172 -11.07 3.80 -6.16
CA ASN A 172 -11.92 3.78 -7.35
C ASN A 172 -12.95 2.63 -7.27
N ASP A 173 -12.56 1.45 -6.80
CA ASP A 173 -13.48 0.32 -6.60
C ASP A 173 -14.56 0.61 -5.54
N VAL A 174 -14.18 1.28 -4.45
CA VAL A 174 -15.11 1.71 -3.40
C VAL A 174 -16.06 2.78 -3.92
N GLU A 175 -15.56 3.79 -4.62
CA GLU A 175 -16.38 4.83 -5.25
C GLU A 175 -17.39 4.21 -6.24
N ASN A 176 -16.96 3.24 -7.05
CA ASN A 176 -17.85 2.49 -7.95
C ASN A 176 -18.89 1.63 -7.21
N THR A 177 -18.57 1.16 -6.00
CA THR A 177 -19.52 0.43 -5.16
C THR A 177 -20.52 1.36 -4.49
N LEU A 178 -20.12 2.61 -4.24
CA LEU A 178 -20.98 3.66 -3.66
C LEU A 178 -21.97 4.25 -4.67
N THR A 179 -21.70 4.18 -5.98
CA THR A 179 -22.66 4.63 -7.01
C THR A 179 -23.87 3.71 -7.16
N ASN A 180 -23.79 2.46 -6.68
CA ASN A 180 -24.89 1.52 -6.69
C ASN A 180 -25.67 1.55 -5.36
N ASP A 181 -26.80 2.27 -5.37
CA ASP A 181 -27.74 2.45 -4.24
C ASP A 181 -28.71 1.23 -4.07
N ASP A 182 -28.19 0.01 -3.98
CA ASP A 182 -29.00 -1.16 -3.61
C ASP A 182 -28.90 -1.43 -2.10
N PHE A 183 -30.05 -1.48 -1.42
CA PHE A 183 -30.17 -1.71 0.01
C PHE A 183 -30.88 -3.03 0.35
N GLY A 184 -31.08 -3.91 -0.63
CA GLY A 184 -31.77 -5.19 -0.46
C GLY A 184 -33.29 -5.07 -0.45
N LYS A 185 -33.96 -6.10 -0.96
CA LYS A 185 -35.43 -6.19 -1.07
C LYS A 185 -36.07 -7.15 -0.08
N ASP A 186 -35.24 -7.97 0.58
CA ASP A 186 -35.64 -9.01 1.51
C ASP A 186 -34.55 -9.16 2.60
N MET A 187 -34.91 -9.76 3.74
CA MET A 187 -33.99 -9.89 4.88
C MET A 187 -32.65 -10.55 4.53
N THR A 188 -32.65 -11.53 3.61
CA THR A 188 -31.43 -12.24 3.22
C THR A 188 -30.49 -11.34 2.41
N SER A 189 -31.03 -10.60 1.44
CA SER A 189 -30.27 -9.65 0.64
C SER A 189 -29.72 -8.49 1.47
N VAL A 190 -30.50 -7.94 2.39
CA VAL A 190 -30.03 -6.90 3.33
C VAL A 190 -28.87 -7.41 4.18
N GLN A 191 -28.99 -8.59 4.79
CA GLN A 191 -27.92 -9.19 5.59
C GLN A 191 -26.64 -9.44 4.79
N ASN A 192 -26.78 -9.89 3.54
CA ASN A 192 -25.64 -10.06 2.64
C ASN A 192 -24.93 -8.73 2.36
N PHE A 193 -25.69 -7.64 2.14
CA PHE A 193 -25.11 -6.31 1.96
C PHE A 193 -24.47 -5.76 3.24
N GLN A 194 -25.08 -5.95 4.41
CA GLN A 194 -24.46 -5.59 5.70
C GLN A 194 -23.14 -6.32 5.92
N LYS A 195 -23.06 -7.62 5.58
CA LYS A 195 -21.82 -8.38 5.67
C LYS A 195 -20.74 -7.84 4.72
N LYS A 196 -21.12 -7.50 3.47
CA LYS A 196 -20.20 -6.87 2.51
C LYS A 196 -19.70 -5.51 3.03
N GLN A 197 -20.60 -4.69 3.58
CA GLN A 197 -20.25 -3.41 4.18
C GLN A 197 -19.28 -3.58 5.36
N GLN A 198 -19.49 -4.59 6.22
CA GLN A 198 -18.59 -4.88 7.33
C GLN A 198 -17.20 -5.33 6.86
N LEU A 199 -17.12 -6.15 5.81
CA LEU A 199 -15.83 -6.52 5.22
C LEU A 199 -15.11 -5.29 4.67
N LEU A 200 -15.84 -4.41 3.98
CA LEU A 200 -15.29 -3.15 3.47
C LEU A 200 -14.81 -2.22 4.59
N GLU A 201 -15.52 -2.13 5.71
CA GLU A 201 -15.08 -1.34 6.89
C GLU A 201 -13.78 -1.87 7.49
N ASN A 202 -13.61 -3.20 7.54
CA ASN A 202 -12.36 -3.82 7.99
C ASN A 202 -11.20 -3.50 7.03
N GLU A 203 -11.44 -3.61 5.72
CA GLU A 203 -10.46 -3.22 4.70
C GLU A 203 -10.11 -1.74 4.78
N PHE A 204 -11.11 -0.87 5.00
CA PHE A 204 -10.91 0.56 5.17
C PHE A 204 -9.95 0.86 6.33
N SER A 205 -10.08 0.16 7.46
CA SER A 205 -9.16 0.30 8.59
C SER A 205 -7.73 -0.07 8.22
N LEU A 206 -7.53 -1.18 7.50
CA LEU A 206 -6.19 -1.61 7.05
C LEU A 206 -5.60 -0.62 6.05
N LYS A 207 -6.41 -0.09 5.14
CA LYS A 207 -5.98 0.93 4.17
C LYS A 207 -5.62 2.24 4.87
N LYS A 208 -6.34 2.63 5.92
CA LYS A 208 -6.00 3.80 6.74
C LYS A 208 -4.60 3.69 7.34
N ASP A 209 -4.28 2.57 7.98
CA ASP A 209 -2.93 2.35 8.55
C ASP A 209 -1.83 2.44 7.48
N ARG A 210 -2.09 1.90 6.29
CA ARG A 210 -1.18 1.99 5.15
C ARG A 210 -1.02 3.42 4.64
N ILE A 211 -2.11 4.19 4.55
CA ILE A 211 -2.08 5.61 4.16
C ILE A 211 -1.31 6.44 5.18
N ASP A 212 -1.49 6.18 6.47
CA ASP A 212 -0.74 6.87 7.54
C ASP A 212 0.76 6.59 7.42
N GLN A 213 1.15 5.35 7.09
CA GLN A 213 2.55 5.03 6.82
C GLN A 213 3.08 5.76 5.57
N LEU A 214 2.35 5.75 4.46
CA LEU A 214 2.76 6.46 3.24
C LEU A 214 2.83 7.98 3.46
N SER A 215 2.01 8.52 4.35
CA SER A 215 2.07 9.94 4.73
C SER A 215 3.40 10.26 5.43
N LYS A 216 3.84 9.40 6.36
CA LYS A 216 5.16 9.51 7.01
C LYS A 216 6.30 9.35 6.01
N ASP A 217 6.18 8.41 5.08
CA ASP A 217 7.19 8.20 4.05
C ASP A 217 7.32 9.43 3.13
N ALA A 218 6.20 10.08 2.77
CA ALA A 218 6.19 11.32 1.99
C ALA A 218 6.85 12.50 2.73
N GLU A 219 6.57 12.66 4.03
CA GLU A 219 7.23 13.65 4.87
C GLU A 219 8.73 13.39 4.99
N HIS A 220 9.13 12.12 5.13
CA HIS A 220 10.53 11.73 5.17
C HIS A 220 11.25 12.07 3.85
N PHE A 221 10.64 11.82 2.69
CA PHE A 221 11.20 12.23 1.40
C PHE A 221 11.43 13.74 1.31
N GLN A 222 10.56 14.55 1.91
CA GLN A 222 10.74 15.99 1.98
C GLN A 222 11.92 16.37 2.90
N GLN A 223 12.05 15.71 4.06
CA GLN A 223 13.11 15.99 5.03
C GLN A 223 14.51 15.68 4.48
N ILE A 224 14.66 14.60 3.70
CA ILE A 224 15.95 14.23 3.08
C ILE A 224 16.25 15.01 1.80
N GLY A 225 15.35 15.90 1.35
CA GLY A 225 15.54 16.68 0.12
C GLY A 225 15.45 15.84 -1.16
N HIS A 226 14.61 14.81 -1.16
CA HIS A 226 14.38 13.97 -2.34
C HIS A 226 14.01 14.81 -3.56
N PHE A 227 14.59 14.51 -4.73
CA PHE A 227 14.46 15.35 -5.92
C PHE A 227 13.01 15.57 -6.39
N ASP A 228 12.13 14.59 -6.19
CA ASP A 228 10.71 14.62 -6.56
C ASP A 228 9.74 14.84 -5.37
N SER A 229 10.25 15.26 -4.21
CA SER A 229 9.48 15.39 -2.95
C SER A 229 8.18 16.19 -3.10
N ASN A 230 8.19 17.28 -3.86
CA ASN A 230 6.99 18.11 -4.08
C ASN A 230 5.85 17.34 -4.80
N ASN A 231 6.18 16.54 -5.82
CA ASN A 231 5.18 15.77 -6.54
C ASN A 231 4.67 14.59 -5.71
N ILE A 232 5.57 13.92 -4.98
CA ILE A 232 5.25 12.87 -4.00
C ILE A 232 4.23 13.38 -2.99
N LEU A 233 4.51 14.52 -2.34
CA LEU A 233 3.64 15.12 -1.35
C LEU A 233 2.29 15.52 -1.95
N LYS A 234 2.28 16.13 -3.14
CA LYS A 234 1.04 16.49 -3.84
C LYS A 234 0.16 15.27 -4.10
N LYS A 235 0.73 14.16 -4.60
CA LYS A 235 -0.02 12.92 -4.85
C LYS A 235 -0.53 12.29 -3.55
N GLN A 236 0.29 12.28 -2.50
CA GLN A 236 -0.11 11.77 -1.19
C GLN A 236 -1.28 12.57 -0.61
N ILE A 237 -1.23 13.91 -0.64
CA ILE A 237 -2.33 14.77 -0.16
C ILE A 237 -3.61 14.51 -0.95
N GLN A 238 -3.52 14.39 -2.29
CA GLN A 238 -4.67 14.08 -3.14
C GLN A 238 -5.31 12.74 -2.76
N LEU A 239 -4.50 11.70 -2.57
CA LEU A 239 -4.97 10.37 -2.16
C LEU A 239 -5.65 10.41 -0.78
N VAL A 240 -5.03 11.06 0.20
CA VAL A 240 -5.59 11.22 1.56
C VAL A 240 -6.93 11.96 1.50
N THR A 241 -7.01 13.03 0.71
CA THR A 241 -8.24 13.81 0.54
C THR A 241 -9.36 12.94 -0.03
N ARG A 242 -9.08 12.16 -1.08
CA ARG A 242 -10.06 11.23 -1.67
C ARG A 242 -10.49 10.17 -0.66
N PHE A 243 -9.54 9.55 0.04
CA PHE A 243 -9.82 8.55 1.06
C PHE A 243 -10.73 9.08 2.18
N GLN A 244 -10.46 10.29 2.68
CA GLN A 244 -11.29 10.94 3.69
C GLN A 244 -12.69 11.24 3.18
N SER A 245 -12.84 11.59 1.90
CA SER A 245 -14.16 11.88 1.30
C SER A 245 -15.08 10.65 1.24
N LEU A 246 -14.54 9.43 1.39
CA LEU A 246 -15.33 8.18 1.44
C LEU A 246 -16.00 7.94 2.79
N LEU A 247 -15.56 8.60 3.87
CA LEU A 247 -16.05 8.34 5.23
C LEU A 247 -17.56 8.59 5.35
N ASP A 248 -18.03 9.75 4.88
CA ASP A 248 -19.44 10.12 5.00
C ASP A 248 -20.35 9.23 4.13
N PRO A 249 -20.07 8.98 2.84
CA PRO A 249 -20.86 8.05 2.02
C PRO A 249 -20.92 6.62 2.59
N LEU A 250 -19.80 6.09 3.10
CA LEU A 250 -19.78 4.75 3.68
C LEU A 250 -20.63 4.68 4.95
N LYS A 251 -20.55 5.72 5.80
CA LYS A 251 -21.39 5.82 7.00
C LYS A 251 -22.87 5.90 6.63
N GLN A 252 -23.24 6.76 5.68
CA GLN A 252 -24.63 6.88 5.21
C GLN A 252 -25.15 5.57 4.61
N LYS A 253 -24.32 4.85 3.85
CA LYS A 253 -24.68 3.54 3.29
C LYS A 253 -24.96 2.52 4.39
N LYS A 254 -24.14 2.50 5.44
CA LYS A 254 -24.36 1.65 6.62
C LYS A 254 -25.68 1.97 7.30
N GLU A 255 -25.93 3.25 7.60
CA GLU A 255 -27.18 3.71 8.24
C GLU A 255 -28.42 3.31 7.41
N LYS A 256 -28.37 3.46 6.08
CA LYS A 256 -29.45 3.02 5.19
C LYS A 256 -29.64 1.50 5.16
N LEU A 257 -28.55 0.72 5.20
CA LEU A 257 -28.63 -0.74 5.27
C LEU A 257 -29.24 -1.22 6.59
N ASP A 258 -28.85 -0.59 7.70
CA ASP A 258 -29.39 -0.91 9.03
C ASP A 258 -30.88 -0.55 9.11
N ALA A 259 -31.28 0.62 8.60
CA ALA A 259 -32.68 1.01 8.46
C ALA A 259 -33.46 0.04 7.55
N SER A 260 -32.88 -0.38 6.42
CA SER A 260 -33.49 -1.42 5.56
C SER A 260 -33.72 -2.73 6.31
N ALA A 261 -32.77 -3.14 7.16
CA ALA A 261 -32.91 -4.35 7.99
C ALA A 261 -34.03 -4.22 9.02
N GLU A 262 -34.16 -3.05 9.65
CA GLU A 262 -35.29 -2.72 10.55
C GLU A 262 -36.62 -2.80 9.82
N PHE A 263 -36.70 -2.23 8.61
CA PHE A 263 -37.90 -2.29 7.79
C PHE A 263 -38.30 -3.72 7.43
N GLN A 264 -37.35 -4.55 7.01
CA GLN A 264 -37.61 -5.96 6.70
C GLN A 264 -38.05 -6.76 7.93
N ARG A 265 -37.49 -6.47 9.12
CA ARG A 265 -37.97 -7.07 10.37
C ARG A 265 -39.40 -6.68 10.68
N LEU A 266 -39.75 -5.39 10.53
CA LEU A 266 -41.11 -4.92 10.74
C LEU A 266 -42.10 -5.60 9.78
N LEU A 267 -41.76 -5.69 8.49
CA LEU A 267 -42.62 -6.38 7.52
C LEU A 267 -42.86 -7.83 7.91
N HIS A 268 -41.81 -8.55 8.34
CA HIS A 268 -41.95 -9.92 8.82
C HIS A 268 -42.88 -10.00 10.04
N ASN A 269 -42.71 -9.12 11.03
CA ASN A 269 -43.59 -9.07 12.20
C ASN A 269 -45.04 -8.82 11.79
N ILE A 270 -45.29 -7.86 10.89
CA ILE A 270 -46.63 -7.58 10.36
C ILE A 270 -47.22 -8.81 9.65
N GLU A 271 -46.43 -9.51 8.83
CA GLU A 271 -46.88 -10.73 8.15
C GLU A 271 -47.27 -11.86 9.11
N VAL A 272 -46.52 -12.02 10.21
CA VAL A 272 -46.82 -12.99 11.27
C VAL A 272 -48.18 -12.67 11.91
N GLU A 273 -48.40 -11.41 12.30
CA GLU A 273 -49.67 -10.98 12.89
C GLU A 273 -50.84 -11.09 11.91
N GLU A 274 -50.63 -10.72 10.64
CA GLU A 274 -51.64 -10.88 9.59
C GLU A 274 -51.97 -12.37 9.33
N ALA A 275 -50.99 -13.27 9.41
CA ALA A 275 -51.21 -14.70 9.27
C ALA A 275 -52.06 -15.24 10.42
N TRP A 276 -51.82 -14.79 11.64
CA TRP A 276 -52.65 -15.15 12.79
C TRP A 276 -54.10 -14.67 12.62
N ILE A 277 -54.31 -13.44 12.16
CA ILE A 277 -55.66 -12.92 11.86
C ILE A 277 -56.37 -13.82 10.84
N ARG A 278 -55.69 -14.17 9.74
CA ARG A 278 -56.23 -15.08 8.71
C ARG A 278 -56.56 -16.46 9.26
N GLU A 279 -55.79 -16.97 10.21
CA GLU A 279 -56.05 -18.27 10.86
C GLU A 279 -57.33 -18.23 11.72
N LYS A 280 -57.54 -17.15 12.50
CA LYS A 280 -58.68 -17.03 13.42
C LYS A 280 -59.98 -16.61 12.76
N GLU A 281 -59.90 -15.87 11.65
CA GLU A 281 -61.04 -15.29 10.93
C GLU A 281 -62.18 -16.30 10.65
N PRO A 282 -61.95 -17.54 10.15
CA PRO A 282 -63.03 -18.49 9.89
C PRO A 282 -63.81 -18.93 11.13
N SER A 283 -63.14 -19.00 12.29
CA SER A 283 -63.79 -19.38 13.56
C SER A 283 -64.68 -18.26 14.08
N ILE A 284 -64.26 -17.01 13.89
CA ILE A 284 -64.98 -15.80 14.31
C ILE A 284 -66.17 -15.54 13.37
N MET A 285 -65.96 -15.65 12.06
CA MET A 285 -66.97 -15.45 11.01
C MET A 285 -67.97 -16.62 10.88
N SER A 286 -67.87 -17.66 11.72
CA SER A 286 -68.75 -18.82 11.63
C SER A 286 -70.22 -18.43 11.82
N THR A 287 -71.10 -18.88 10.93
CA THR A 287 -72.55 -18.65 11.04
C THR A 287 -73.29 -19.70 11.87
N ASN A 288 -72.58 -20.71 12.38
CA ASN A 288 -73.19 -21.80 13.16
C ASN A 288 -73.64 -21.29 14.55
N ARG A 289 -74.93 -21.10 14.80
CA ARG A 289 -75.42 -20.60 16.09
C ARG A 289 -75.80 -21.70 17.09
N GLY A 290 -75.56 -22.97 16.76
CA GLY A 290 -76.01 -24.12 17.56
C GLY A 290 -77.48 -24.47 17.29
N ARG A 291 -77.84 -25.75 17.47
CA ARG A 291 -79.19 -26.28 17.16
C ARG A 291 -80.01 -26.64 18.39
N ASP A 292 -79.36 -26.72 19.55
CA ASP A 292 -79.88 -27.14 20.83
C ASP A 292 -79.15 -26.39 21.96
N LEU A 293 -79.74 -26.36 23.16
CA LEU A 293 -79.22 -25.60 24.30
C LEU A 293 -77.75 -25.94 24.63
N ILE A 294 -77.42 -27.24 24.65
CA ILE A 294 -76.06 -27.72 24.93
C ILE A 294 -75.08 -27.29 23.83
N GLY A 295 -75.49 -27.34 22.56
CA GLY A 295 -74.69 -26.90 21.42
C GLY A 295 -74.34 -25.41 21.48
N VAL A 296 -75.33 -24.55 21.78
CA VAL A 296 -75.07 -23.10 21.91
C VAL A 296 -74.15 -22.80 23.09
N GLN A 297 -74.38 -23.44 24.25
CA GLN A 297 -73.52 -23.28 25.43
C GLN A 297 -72.07 -23.70 25.16
N ASN A 298 -71.86 -24.77 24.40
CA ASN A 298 -70.53 -25.21 23.98
C ASN A 298 -69.88 -24.20 23.02
N LEU A 299 -70.65 -23.64 22.07
CA LEU A 299 -70.15 -22.61 21.15
C LEU A 299 -69.78 -21.32 21.89
N LEU A 300 -70.57 -20.89 22.87
CA LEU A 300 -70.27 -19.74 23.72
C LEU A 300 -68.99 -19.95 24.53
N ARG A 301 -68.80 -21.13 25.14
CA ARG A 301 -67.54 -21.47 25.84
C ARG A 301 -66.32 -21.39 24.91
N LYS A 302 -66.43 -21.93 23.69
CA LYS A 302 -65.35 -21.84 22.68
C LYS A 302 -65.07 -20.40 22.26
N HIS A 303 -66.12 -19.61 22.05
CA HIS A 303 -65.99 -18.20 21.68
C HIS A 303 -65.35 -17.38 22.81
N GLN A 304 -65.70 -17.65 24.07
CA GLN A 304 -65.08 -16.99 25.22
C GLN A 304 -63.58 -17.29 25.34
N ALA A 305 -63.15 -18.51 25.06
CA ALA A 305 -61.73 -18.85 24.97
C ALA A 305 -61.03 -18.05 23.85
N LEU A 306 -61.65 -17.96 22.68
CA LEU A 306 -61.15 -17.18 21.54
C LEU A 306 -61.03 -15.68 21.87
N MET A 307 -61.99 -15.11 22.61
CA MET A 307 -61.89 -13.72 23.09
C MET A 307 -60.68 -13.49 24.00
N GLY A 308 -60.33 -14.48 24.83
CA GLY A 308 -59.10 -14.44 25.63
C GLY A 308 -57.84 -14.44 24.76
N GLU A 309 -57.81 -15.24 23.69
CA GLU A 309 -56.73 -15.22 22.70
C GLU A 309 -56.61 -13.84 22.02
N LEU A 310 -57.74 -13.24 21.61
CA LEU A 310 -57.76 -11.91 20.99
C LEU A 310 -57.21 -10.83 21.92
N GLN A 311 -57.59 -10.87 23.20
CA GLN A 311 -57.11 -9.89 24.19
C GLN A 311 -55.58 -9.99 24.38
N ASN A 312 -55.03 -11.21 24.38
CA ASN A 312 -53.58 -11.40 24.47
C ASN A 312 -52.87 -10.85 23.21
N HIS A 313 -53.41 -11.13 22.03
CA HIS A 313 -52.85 -10.69 20.75
C HIS A 313 -52.97 -9.18 20.52
N GLU A 314 -53.93 -8.49 21.16
CA GLU A 314 -54.07 -7.03 21.08
C GLU A 314 -52.78 -6.30 21.51
N SER A 315 -52.07 -6.85 22.50
CA SER A 315 -50.78 -6.29 22.94
C SER A 315 -49.67 -6.44 21.90
N GLN A 316 -49.68 -7.54 21.14
CA GLN A 316 -48.69 -7.84 20.10
C GLN A 316 -48.91 -6.96 18.87
N ILE A 317 -50.16 -6.86 18.40
CA ILE A 317 -50.56 -5.92 17.34
C ILE A 317 -50.14 -4.49 17.69
N ARG A 318 -50.43 -4.05 18.93
CA ARG A 318 -50.05 -2.71 19.38
C ARG A 318 -48.54 -2.50 19.38
N THR A 319 -47.78 -3.50 19.79
CA THR A 319 -46.31 -3.44 19.80
C THR A 319 -45.77 -3.23 18.38
N VAL A 320 -46.21 -4.06 17.43
CA VAL A 320 -45.78 -3.96 16.02
C VAL A 320 -46.22 -2.62 15.38
N CYS A 321 -47.42 -2.13 15.70
CA CYS A 321 -47.85 -0.80 15.24
C CYS A 321 -46.99 0.33 15.82
N ASN A 322 -46.70 0.29 17.13
CA ASN A 322 -45.87 1.30 17.79
C ASN A 322 -44.44 1.29 17.22
N GLU A 323 -43.85 0.10 17.00
CA GLU A 323 -42.53 -0.03 16.35
C GLU A 323 -42.49 0.70 15.01
N GLY A 324 -43.50 0.47 14.16
CA GLY A 324 -43.57 1.12 12.86
C GLY A 324 -43.89 2.62 12.92
N GLU A 325 -44.70 3.06 13.89
CA GLU A 325 -44.95 4.49 14.14
C GLU A 325 -43.68 5.21 14.61
N ASP A 326 -42.89 4.58 15.48
CA ASP A 326 -41.59 5.09 15.94
C ASP A 326 -40.61 5.23 14.78
N MET A 327 -40.55 4.23 13.88
CA MET A 327 -39.74 4.32 12.66
C MET A 327 -40.14 5.49 11.77
N ILE A 328 -41.44 5.77 11.62
CA ILE A 328 -41.92 6.92 10.85
C ILE A 328 -41.52 8.24 11.53
N ASN A 329 -41.66 8.33 12.86
CA ASN A 329 -41.31 9.52 13.63
C ASN A 329 -39.81 9.83 13.58
N GLN A 330 -38.97 8.80 13.44
CA GLN A 330 -37.53 8.93 13.25
C GLN A 330 -37.12 9.30 11.81
N GLY A 331 -38.09 9.43 10.89
CA GLY A 331 -37.83 9.86 9.51
C GLY A 331 -37.31 8.73 8.61
N HIS A 332 -37.70 7.49 8.87
CA HIS A 332 -37.27 6.33 8.07
C HIS A 332 -37.58 6.53 6.57
N PHE A 333 -36.65 6.15 5.68
CA PHE A 333 -36.78 6.40 4.23
C PHE A 333 -38.03 5.74 3.60
N SER A 334 -38.45 4.58 4.11
CA SER A 334 -39.69 3.88 3.71
C SER A 334 -40.95 4.28 4.51
N SER A 335 -40.99 5.44 5.16
CA SER A 335 -42.10 5.85 6.03
C SER A 335 -43.49 5.72 5.39
N ALA A 336 -43.62 6.04 4.10
CA ALA A 336 -44.90 5.94 3.38
C ALA A 336 -45.40 4.50 3.28
N GLU A 337 -44.51 3.55 3.03
CA GLU A 337 -44.84 2.13 2.91
C GLU A 337 -45.10 1.50 4.27
N ILE A 338 -44.27 1.83 5.27
CA ILE A 338 -44.48 1.44 6.67
C ILE A 338 -45.89 1.84 7.12
N LYS A 339 -46.27 3.10 6.89
CA LYS A 339 -47.61 3.61 7.25
C LYS A 339 -48.72 2.82 6.59
N LYS A 340 -48.58 2.47 5.31
CA LYS A 340 -49.57 1.66 4.59
C LYS A 340 -49.75 0.28 5.21
N HIS A 341 -48.66 -0.40 5.58
CA HIS A 341 -48.71 -1.72 6.21
C HIS A 341 -49.32 -1.67 7.62
N ILE A 342 -48.96 -0.69 8.43
CA ILE A 342 -49.54 -0.50 9.77
C ILE A 342 -51.05 -0.26 9.69
N VAL A 343 -51.48 0.68 8.83
CA VAL A 343 -52.91 1.00 8.67
C VAL A 343 -53.68 -0.24 8.19
N ASN A 344 -53.11 -1.04 7.29
CA ASN A 344 -53.72 -2.28 6.83
C ASN A 344 -53.90 -3.30 7.96
N LEU A 345 -52.85 -3.51 8.77
CA LEU A 345 -52.89 -4.41 9.93
C LEU A 345 -53.94 -3.94 10.95
N GLN A 346 -53.93 -2.65 11.30
CA GLN A 346 -54.91 -2.05 12.21
C GLN A 346 -56.34 -2.22 11.69
N THR A 347 -56.57 -2.01 10.40
CA THR A 347 -57.89 -2.18 9.78
C THR A 347 -58.38 -3.62 9.87
N LYS A 348 -57.52 -4.59 9.53
CA LYS A 348 -57.86 -6.03 9.65
C LYS A 348 -58.14 -6.42 11.09
N TRP A 349 -57.33 -5.94 12.03
CA TRP A 349 -57.52 -6.19 13.46
C TRP A 349 -58.85 -5.62 13.98
N GLN A 350 -59.18 -4.39 13.60
CA GLN A 350 -60.41 -3.74 14.01
C GLN A 350 -61.64 -4.45 13.45
N ASN A 351 -61.60 -4.86 12.18
CA ASN A 351 -62.67 -5.67 11.57
C ASN A 351 -62.85 -7.01 12.30
N LEU A 352 -61.75 -7.71 12.64
CA LEU A 352 -61.81 -8.96 13.38
C LEU A 352 -62.49 -8.79 14.75
N LYS A 353 -62.18 -7.70 15.47
CA LYS A 353 -62.81 -7.36 16.75
C LYS A 353 -64.31 -7.10 16.60
N GLU A 354 -64.71 -6.33 15.60
CA GLU A 354 -66.11 -6.01 15.34
C GLU A 354 -66.94 -7.25 15.03
N VAL A 355 -66.45 -8.11 14.13
CA VAL A 355 -67.11 -9.39 13.84
C VAL A 355 -67.16 -10.27 15.09
N SER A 356 -66.09 -10.31 15.90
CA SER A 356 -66.08 -11.11 17.12
C SER A 356 -67.15 -10.67 18.12
N ILE A 357 -67.37 -9.36 18.26
CA ILE A 357 -68.45 -8.82 19.10
C ILE A 357 -69.81 -9.20 18.52
N GLN A 358 -70.02 -9.07 17.20
CA GLN A 358 -71.27 -9.46 16.57
C GLN A 358 -71.55 -10.95 16.75
N ARG A 359 -70.53 -11.79 16.62
CA ARG A 359 -70.63 -13.24 16.82
C ARG A 359 -71.04 -13.60 18.24
N LYS A 360 -70.53 -12.88 19.24
CA LYS A 360 -70.94 -13.04 20.64
C LYS A 360 -72.45 -12.75 20.80
N HIS A 361 -72.92 -11.62 20.29
CA HIS A 361 -74.33 -11.24 20.33
C HIS A 361 -75.21 -12.31 19.68
N ASP A 362 -74.86 -12.75 18.48
CA ASP A 362 -75.57 -13.80 17.74
C ASP A 362 -75.70 -15.14 18.53
N LEU A 363 -74.66 -15.49 19.30
CA LEU A 363 -74.65 -16.70 20.13
C LEU A 363 -75.47 -16.51 21.41
N GLU A 364 -75.45 -15.31 22.00
CA GLU A 364 -76.26 -14.96 23.17
C GLU A 364 -77.76 -14.95 22.82
N ASP A 365 -78.13 -14.37 21.68
CA ASP A 365 -79.50 -14.41 21.14
C ASP A 365 -79.97 -15.86 20.92
N SER A 366 -79.11 -16.67 20.30
CA SER A 366 -79.41 -18.08 20.07
C SER A 366 -79.50 -18.86 21.38
N LEU A 367 -78.74 -18.48 22.41
CA LEU A 367 -78.82 -19.13 23.73
C LEU A 367 -80.19 -18.85 24.35
N GLN A 368 -80.62 -17.59 24.35
CA GLN A 368 -81.92 -17.19 24.89
C GLN A 368 -83.08 -17.91 24.18
N ALA A 369 -83.02 -17.99 22.84
CA ALA A 369 -84.03 -18.73 22.06
C ALA A 369 -84.07 -20.22 22.41
N GLN A 370 -82.91 -20.87 22.53
CA GLN A 370 -82.83 -22.30 22.85
C GLN A 370 -83.20 -22.60 24.32
N GLN A 371 -82.93 -21.69 25.25
CA GLN A 371 -83.43 -21.77 26.63
C GLN A 371 -84.95 -21.76 26.63
N TYR A 372 -85.57 -20.78 25.97
CA TYR A 372 -87.02 -20.70 25.84
C TYR A 372 -87.63 -21.97 25.22
N PHE A 373 -87.06 -22.50 24.14
CA PHE A 373 -87.56 -23.74 23.52
C PHE A 373 -87.36 -24.97 24.41
N SER A 374 -86.31 -25.01 25.22
CA SER A 374 -86.09 -26.07 26.19
C SER A 374 -87.15 -26.03 27.30
N ASP A 375 -87.35 -24.85 27.88
CA ASP A 375 -88.32 -24.63 28.96
C ASP A 375 -89.75 -24.89 28.46
N ALA A 376 -90.08 -24.45 27.24
CA ALA A 376 -91.38 -24.71 26.62
C ALA A 376 -91.63 -26.21 26.42
N LYS A 377 -90.63 -26.97 25.95
CA LYS A 377 -90.72 -28.44 25.83
C LYS A 377 -90.88 -29.13 27.17
N GLU A 378 -90.21 -28.64 28.21
CA GLU A 378 -90.34 -29.17 29.57
C GLU A 378 -91.77 -28.96 30.09
N VAL A 379 -92.33 -27.76 29.90
CA VAL A 379 -93.73 -27.47 30.25
C VAL A 379 -94.71 -28.31 29.44
N GLU A 380 -94.51 -28.46 28.12
CA GLU A 380 -95.32 -29.33 27.27
C GLU A 380 -95.26 -30.80 27.71
N SER A 381 -94.14 -31.25 28.32
CA SER A 381 -94.01 -32.61 28.83
C SER A 381 -94.74 -32.86 30.16
N TRP A 382 -95.13 -31.79 30.87
CA TRP A 382 -95.84 -31.86 32.15
C TRP A 382 -97.36 -31.75 31.99
N ILE A 383 -97.83 -31.24 30.85
CA ILE A 383 -99.25 -31.18 30.45
C ILE A 383 -99.62 -32.50 29.77
#